data_AF-A0A3N5RPN2-F1
#
_entry.id   AF-A0A3N5RPN2-F1
#
_cell.length_a   1.000
_cell.length_b   1.000
_cell.length_c   1.000
_cell.angle_alpha   90.00
_cell.angle_beta   90.00
_cell.angle_gamma   90.00
#
_symmetry.space_group_name_H-M   'P 1'
#
loop_
_entity.id
_entity.type
_entity.pdbx_description
1 polymer ?
#
loop_
_entity_poly.entity_id
_entity_poly.type
_entity_poly.pdbx_seq_one_letter_code
_entity_poly.pdbx_strand_id
1 'polypeptide(L)'
;MGSILVGSREDIAKARRVRKLFGGALRQAGIVAAAAVYALEHHIDRLRIDHDHAQLFANRIEQVDGIVCDASEIETNLVFFEVDPKLGNASQLSTRLKEKGVLINATGPQRLRACTHLDVTREDALRAAEAISETVHEGFDAAHGAELGPYARG
;
A
#
# COMPACT_ATOMS: atom_id res chain seq x y z
N MET A 1 -5.62 -7.56 -12.72
CA MET A 1 -5.29 -8.60 -13.71
C MET A 1 -4.26 -8.03 -14.68
N GLY A 2 -3.12 -8.71 -14.85
CA GLY A 2 -2.16 -8.40 -15.91
C GLY A 2 -0.91 -7.66 -15.46
N SER A 3 0.20 -8.02 -16.10
CA SER A 3 1.49 -7.32 -16.10
C SER A 3 2.10 -7.53 -17.49
N ILE A 4 2.98 -6.63 -17.92
CA ILE A 4 3.63 -6.71 -19.24
C ILE A 4 5.11 -7.03 -19.03
N LEU A 5 5.60 -8.06 -19.72
CA LEU A 5 7.03 -8.35 -19.82
C LEU A 5 7.55 -7.77 -21.14
N VAL A 6 8.58 -6.94 -21.05
CA VAL A 6 9.27 -6.31 -22.20
C VAL A 6 10.71 -6.82 -22.23
N GLY A 7 11.23 -7.09 -23.43
CA GLY A 7 12.58 -7.63 -23.61
C GLY A 7 12.86 -7.93 -25.08
N SER A 8 13.97 -8.62 -25.33
CA SER A 8 14.38 -9.00 -26.68
C SER A 8 13.37 -9.95 -27.34
N ARG A 9 13.38 -10.04 -28.67
CA ARG A 9 12.55 -11.00 -29.42
C ARG A 9 12.79 -12.44 -28.94
N GLU A 10 14.04 -12.79 -28.66
CA GLU A 10 14.43 -14.13 -28.20
C GLU A 10 13.84 -14.43 -26.82
N ASP A 11 13.97 -13.49 -25.87
CA ASP A 11 13.47 -13.66 -24.50
C ASP A 11 11.94 -13.72 -24.47
N ILE A 12 11.26 -12.87 -25.24
CA ILE A 12 9.80 -12.89 -25.33
C ILE A 12 9.30 -14.19 -25.97
N ALA A 13 10.03 -14.76 -26.93
CA ALA A 13 9.69 -16.07 -27.49
C ALA A 13 9.79 -17.20 -26.45
N LYS A 14 10.83 -17.18 -25.60
CA LYS A 14 10.97 -18.10 -24.46
C LYS A 14 9.84 -17.88 -23.43
N ALA A 15 9.59 -16.64 -23.03
CA ALA A 15 8.57 -16.28 -22.05
C ALA A 15 7.15 -16.66 -22.51
N ARG A 16 6.82 -16.53 -23.81
CA ARG A 16 5.52 -16.97 -24.35
C ARG A 16 5.29 -18.47 -24.22
N ARG A 17 6.33 -19.29 -24.40
CA ARG A 17 6.26 -20.75 -24.19
C ARG A 17 6.00 -21.07 -22.71
N VAL A 18 6.75 -20.44 -21.82
CA VAL A 18 6.56 -20.57 -20.36
C VAL A 18 5.15 -20.13 -19.95
N ARG A 19 4.67 -18.97 -20.42
CA ARG A 19 3.30 -18.49 -20.17
C ARG A 19 2.24 -19.52 -20.61
N LYS A 20 2.45 -20.23 -21.72
CA LYS A 20 1.53 -21.28 -22.19
C LYS A 20 1.54 -22.50 -21.26
N LEU A 21 2.72 -22.92 -20.80
CA LEU A 21 2.89 -24.04 -19.88
C LEU A 21 2.16 -23.80 -18.54
N PHE A 22 2.27 -22.60 -17.99
CA PHE A 22 1.60 -22.19 -16.75
C PHE A 22 0.13 -21.77 -16.93
N GLY A 23 -0.46 -21.98 -18.12
CA GLY A 23 -1.87 -21.68 -18.38
C GLY A 23 -2.20 -20.19 -18.55
N GLY A 24 -1.21 -19.29 -18.57
CA GLY A 24 -1.41 -17.83 -18.74
C GLY A 24 -1.78 -17.39 -20.16
N ALA A 25 -2.02 -18.31 -21.09
CA ALA A 25 -2.41 -18.02 -22.47
C ALA A 25 -3.94 -17.85 -22.59
N LEU A 26 -4.43 -16.71 -22.10
CA LEU A 26 -5.83 -16.31 -22.22
C LEU A 26 -6.27 -16.20 -23.69
N ARG A 27 -7.54 -16.52 -23.97
CA ARG A 27 -8.12 -16.44 -25.31
C ARG A 27 -8.57 -15.02 -25.64
N GLN A 28 -9.74 -14.59 -25.18
CA GLN A 28 -10.29 -13.25 -25.41
C GLN A 28 -9.63 -12.18 -24.51
N ALA A 29 -8.30 -12.13 -24.51
CA ALA A 29 -7.50 -11.23 -23.67
C ALA A 29 -7.59 -9.74 -24.09
N GLY A 30 -8.21 -9.46 -25.24
CA GLY A 30 -8.35 -8.10 -25.78
C GLY A 30 -9.04 -7.12 -24.83
N ILE A 31 -9.99 -7.59 -24.02
CA ILE A 31 -10.68 -6.76 -23.02
C ILE A 31 -9.69 -6.27 -21.96
N VAL A 32 -8.82 -7.16 -21.44
CA VAL A 32 -7.79 -6.82 -20.45
C VAL A 32 -6.70 -5.96 -21.08
N ALA A 33 -6.33 -6.24 -22.34
CA ALA A 33 -5.36 -5.44 -23.08
C ALA A 33 -5.85 -4.00 -23.31
N ALA A 34 -7.13 -3.80 -23.62
CA ALA A 34 -7.72 -2.47 -23.76
C ALA A 34 -7.65 -1.65 -22.46
N ALA A 35 -7.93 -2.28 -21.31
CA ALA A 35 -7.76 -1.64 -20.01
C ALA A 35 -6.28 -1.27 -19.72
N ALA A 36 -5.33 -2.11 -20.14
CA ALA A 36 -3.91 -1.83 -19.98
C ALA A 36 -3.44 -0.65 -20.86
N VAL A 37 -3.91 -0.57 -22.11
CA VAL A 37 -3.64 0.57 -23.00
C VAL A 37 -4.18 1.86 -22.38
N TYR A 38 -5.44 1.85 -21.93
CA TYR A 38 -6.05 3.01 -21.26
C TYR A 38 -5.25 3.44 -20.02
N ALA A 39 -4.83 2.49 -19.18
CA ALA A 39 -4.02 2.80 -18.00
C ALA A 39 -2.67 3.44 -18.37
N LEU A 40 -1.99 2.95 -19.42
CA LEU A 40 -0.73 3.54 -19.89
C LEU A 40 -0.92 4.94 -20.48
N GLU A 41 -2.04 5.20 -21.16
CA GLU A 41 -2.32 6.48 -21.80
C GLU A 41 -2.81 7.56 -20.82
N HIS A 42 -3.49 7.16 -19.73
CA HIS A 42 -4.20 8.11 -18.87
C HIS A 42 -3.75 8.13 -17.41
N HIS A 43 -3.09 7.08 -16.88
CA HIS A 43 -2.81 6.98 -15.45
C HIS A 43 -1.35 7.20 -15.06
N ILE A 44 -0.41 7.33 -16.00
CA ILE A 44 1.03 7.54 -15.69
C ILE A 44 1.25 8.88 -14.97
N ASP A 45 0.84 9.99 -15.59
CA ASP A 45 1.04 11.33 -15.00
C ASP A 45 0.27 11.52 -13.68
N ARG A 46 -0.83 10.78 -13.54
CA ARG A 46 -1.67 10.77 -12.34
C ARG A 46 -0.95 10.19 -11.12
N LEU A 47 0.06 9.34 -11.28
CA LEU A 47 0.81 8.76 -10.15
C LEU A 47 1.35 9.83 -9.20
N ARG A 48 1.66 11.03 -9.72
CA ARG A 48 2.05 12.18 -8.89
C ARG A 48 1.00 12.52 -7.83
N ILE A 49 -0.30 12.40 -8.13
CA ILE A 49 -1.37 12.64 -7.16
C ILE A 49 -1.31 11.62 -6.01
N ASP A 50 -1.04 10.35 -6.34
CA ASP A 50 -0.90 9.32 -5.30
C ASP A 50 0.33 9.62 -4.42
N HIS A 51 1.43 10.10 -5.01
CA HIS A 51 2.62 10.53 -4.27
C HIS A 51 2.34 11.75 -3.38
N ASP A 52 1.61 12.76 -3.90
CA ASP A 52 1.22 13.94 -3.14
C ASP A 52 0.34 13.57 -1.93
N HIS A 53 -0.58 12.61 -2.10
CA HIS A 53 -1.41 12.09 -1.01
C HIS A 53 -0.59 11.31 0.02
N ALA A 54 0.39 10.51 -0.43
CA ALA A 54 1.28 9.78 0.47
C ALA A 54 2.14 10.73 1.30
N GLN A 55 2.71 11.76 0.67
CA GLN A 55 3.46 12.82 1.34
C GLN A 55 2.58 13.57 2.35
N LEU A 56 1.36 13.92 1.96
CA LEU A 56 0.39 14.57 2.84
C LEU A 56 0.08 13.71 4.07
N PHE A 57 -0.16 12.42 3.87
CA PHE A 57 -0.40 11.46 4.95
C PHE A 57 0.82 11.36 5.87
N ALA A 58 2.02 11.18 5.31
CA ALA A 58 3.27 11.06 6.05
C ALA A 58 3.55 12.29 6.93
N ASN A 59 3.43 13.50 6.36
CA ASN A 59 3.59 14.76 7.08
C ASN A 59 2.64 14.89 8.28
N ARG A 60 1.46 14.25 8.23
CA ARG A 60 0.49 14.29 9.32
C ARG A 60 0.81 13.29 10.42
N ILE A 61 1.17 12.07 10.06
CA ILE A 61 1.45 11.01 11.04
C ILE A 61 2.81 11.17 11.72
N GLU A 62 3.77 11.86 11.09
CA GLU A 62 5.06 12.21 11.68
C GLU A 62 4.91 13.09 12.94
N GLN A 63 3.80 13.84 13.03
CA GLN A 63 3.49 14.69 14.19
C GLN A 63 2.77 13.95 15.32
N VAL A 64 2.49 12.65 15.16
CA VAL A 64 1.77 11.84 16.15
C VAL A 64 2.77 11.20 17.11
N ASP A 65 2.67 11.54 18.39
CA ASP A 65 3.54 10.97 19.43
C ASP A 65 3.49 9.44 19.46
N GLY A 66 4.65 8.79 19.37
CA GLY A 66 4.76 7.34 19.34
C GLY A 66 4.53 6.70 17.97
N ILE A 67 4.40 7.50 16.91
CA ILE A 67 4.61 7.08 15.52
C ILE A 67 5.98 7.56 15.06
N VAL A 68 6.75 6.67 14.44
CA VAL A 68 8.03 6.98 13.82
C VAL A 68 7.85 6.89 12.31
N CYS A 69 7.84 8.05 11.65
CA CYS A 69 7.77 8.19 10.21
C CYS A 69 8.69 9.34 9.81
N ASP A 70 9.58 9.14 8.85
CA ASP A 70 10.35 10.22 8.24
C ASP A 70 9.63 10.65 6.97
N ALA A 71 8.96 11.79 7.02
CA ALA A 71 8.19 12.26 5.87
C ALA A 71 9.11 12.73 4.73
N SER A 72 10.37 13.08 4.99
CA SER A 72 11.30 13.56 3.97
C SER A 72 11.81 12.46 3.03
N GLU A 73 11.71 11.20 3.45
CA GLU A 73 12.11 10.01 2.68
C GLU A 73 10.99 9.42 1.81
N ILE A 74 9.82 10.08 1.75
CA ILE A 74 8.65 9.59 1.00
C ILE A 74 8.69 10.10 -0.44
N GLU A 75 9.10 9.24 -1.37
CA GLU A 75 9.24 9.60 -2.79
C GLU A 75 8.10 9.09 -3.69
N THR A 76 7.28 8.14 -3.20
CA THR A 76 6.27 7.41 -4.00
C THR A 76 4.94 7.28 -3.25
N ASN A 77 4.09 6.35 -3.67
CA ASN A 77 2.78 6.10 -3.07
C ASN A 77 2.80 5.21 -1.80
N LEU A 78 3.98 4.80 -1.34
CA LEU A 78 4.13 3.93 -0.16
C LEU A 78 4.69 4.72 1.02
N VAL A 79 4.03 4.60 2.17
CA VAL A 79 4.51 5.16 3.43
C VAL A 79 4.72 4.03 4.41
N PHE A 80 5.98 3.87 4.85
CA PHE A 80 6.34 2.96 5.92
C PHE A 80 6.54 3.76 7.19
N PHE A 81 5.92 3.31 8.27
CA PHE A 81 6.06 3.93 9.58
C PHE A 81 6.06 2.85 10.64
N GLU A 82 6.60 3.20 11.80
CA GLU A 82 6.68 2.32 12.95
C GLU A 82 5.89 2.88 14.12
N VAL A 83 5.45 2.00 15.02
CA VAL A 83 4.79 2.37 16.26
C VAL A 83 5.70 2.08 17.44
N ASP A 84 5.71 2.97 18.44
CA ASP A 84 6.52 2.79 19.65
C ASP A 84 6.04 1.51 20.39
N PRO A 85 6.94 0.56 20.70
CA PRO A 85 6.62 -0.63 21.46
C PRO A 85 5.90 -0.39 22.80
N LYS A 86 6.02 0.81 23.38
CA LYS A 86 5.31 1.20 24.62
C LYS A 86 3.81 1.37 24.43
N LEU A 87 3.36 1.67 23.21
CA LEU A 87 1.95 1.86 22.87
C LEU A 87 1.27 0.56 22.44
N GLY A 88 2.05 -0.43 22.01
CA GLY A 88 1.56 -1.71 21.51
C GLY A 88 2.41 -2.21 20.35
N ASN A 89 1.76 -2.87 19.40
CA ASN A 89 2.41 -3.35 18.18
C ASN A 89 1.63 -3.03 16.90
N ALA A 90 2.26 -3.22 15.75
CA ALA A 90 1.70 -2.87 14.45
C ALA A 90 0.40 -3.61 14.11
N SER A 91 0.29 -4.89 14.49
CA SER A 91 -0.94 -5.66 14.27
C SER A 91 -2.11 -5.12 15.11
N GLN A 92 -1.84 -4.66 16.33
CA GLN A 92 -2.86 -4.08 17.20
C GLN A 92 -3.39 -2.75 16.66
N LEU A 93 -2.48 -1.87 16.26
CA LEU A 93 -2.84 -0.60 15.61
C LEU A 93 -3.63 -0.87 14.31
N SER A 94 -3.18 -1.80 13.47
CA SER A 94 -3.88 -2.20 12.24
C SER A 94 -5.30 -2.71 12.51
N THR A 95 -5.49 -3.59 13.51
CA THR A 95 -6.82 -4.08 13.91
C THR A 95 -7.72 -2.93 14.33
N ARG A 96 -7.21 -2.00 15.16
CA ARG A 96 -8.00 -0.87 15.66
C ARG A 96 -8.36 0.14 14.57
N LEU A 97 -7.45 0.41 13.64
CA LEU A 97 -7.73 1.25 12.46
C LEU A 97 -8.80 0.63 11.56
N LYS A 98 -8.80 -0.70 11.42
CA LYS A 98 -9.83 -1.41 10.64
C LYS A 98 -11.22 -1.23 11.22
N GLU A 99 -11.36 -1.19 12.55
CA GLU A 99 -12.63 -0.89 13.22
C GLU A 99 -13.14 0.54 12.90
N LYS A 100 -12.21 1.48 12.64
CA LYS A 100 -12.49 2.85 12.17
C LYS A 100 -12.63 2.96 10.63
N GLY A 101 -12.65 1.84 9.91
CA GLY A 101 -12.76 1.82 8.45
C GLY A 101 -11.52 2.31 7.72
N VAL A 102 -10.33 2.17 8.33
CA VAL A 102 -9.03 2.49 7.74
C VAL A 102 -8.21 1.20 7.61
N LEU A 103 -7.87 0.82 6.38
CA LEU A 103 -7.16 -0.43 6.09
C LEU A 103 -5.67 -0.15 5.85
N ILE A 104 -4.87 -0.35 6.89
CA ILE A 104 -3.40 -0.28 6.82
C ILE A 104 -2.85 -1.58 7.41
N ASN A 105 -1.92 -2.22 6.71
CA ASN A 105 -1.41 -3.53 7.09
C ASN A 105 -0.09 -3.43 7.85
N ALA A 106 0.07 -4.28 8.86
CA ALA A 106 1.35 -4.56 9.48
C ALA A 106 2.25 -5.37 8.53
N THR A 107 3.52 -4.99 8.44
CA THR A 107 4.58 -5.66 7.65
C THR A 107 5.74 -6.15 8.52
N GLY A 108 5.66 -5.96 9.83
CA GLY A 108 6.61 -6.42 10.84
C GLY A 108 6.04 -6.18 12.25
N PRO A 109 6.78 -6.50 13.32
CA PRO A 109 6.29 -6.35 14.70
C PRO A 109 5.84 -4.93 15.03
N GLN A 110 6.60 -3.92 14.60
CA GLN A 110 6.29 -2.51 14.82
C GLN A 110 6.03 -1.72 13.55
N ARG A 111 6.23 -2.34 12.38
CA ARG A 111 6.20 -1.65 11.08
C ARG A 111 4.89 -1.85 10.36
N LEU A 112 4.30 -0.75 9.90
CA LEU A 112 3.12 -0.71 9.03
C LEU A 112 3.49 -0.16 7.65
N ARG A 113 2.65 -0.47 6.65
CA ARG A 113 2.75 0.09 5.31
C ARG A 113 1.40 0.61 4.83
N ALA A 114 1.29 1.91 4.68
CA ALA A 114 0.20 2.57 3.96
C ALA A 114 0.54 2.68 2.47
N CYS A 115 -0.50 2.68 1.63
CA CYS A 115 -0.39 2.76 0.18
C CYS A 115 -1.52 3.63 -0.35
N THR A 116 -1.19 4.73 -1.01
CA THR A 116 -2.16 5.55 -1.76
C THR A 116 -2.30 5.02 -3.19
N HIS A 117 -3.47 5.20 -3.78
CA HIS A 117 -3.77 4.76 -5.15
C HIS A 117 -4.99 5.52 -5.69
N LEU A 118 -5.36 5.21 -6.94
CA LEU A 118 -6.48 5.81 -7.70
C LEU A 118 -7.75 6.07 -6.89
N ASP A 119 -8.11 5.15 -6.00
CA ASP A 119 -9.38 5.18 -5.24
C ASP A 119 -9.22 5.83 -3.85
N VAL A 120 -8.03 6.33 -3.49
CA VAL A 120 -7.77 7.02 -2.23
C VAL A 120 -7.73 8.53 -2.50
N THR A 121 -8.76 9.22 -2.04
CA THR A 121 -8.85 10.68 -2.17
C THR A 121 -7.92 11.39 -1.19
N ARG A 122 -7.76 12.69 -1.37
CA ARG A 122 -7.01 13.54 -0.45
C ARG A 122 -7.64 13.52 0.95
N GLU A 123 -8.98 13.55 0.98
CA GLU A 123 -9.80 13.49 2.18
C GLU A 123 -9.63 12.15 2.90
N ASP A 124 -9.55 11.03 2.16
CA ASP A 124 -9.28 9.72 2.74
C ASP A 124 -7.89 9.64 3.38
N ALA A 125 -6.86 10.21 2.74
CA ALA A 125 -5.51 10.29 3.30
C ALA A 125 -5.51 11.09 4.62
N LEU A 126 -6.20 12.24 4.66
CA LEU A 126 -6.31 13.03 5.89
C LEU A 126 -7.08 12.28 6.99
N ARG A 127 -8.23 11.68 6.64
CA ARG A 127 -9.05 10.87 7.56
C ARG A 127 -8.25 9.70 8.14
N ALA A 128 -7.42 9.04 7.33
CA ALA A 128 -6.58 7.95 7.78
C ALA A 128 -5.51 8.41 8.77
N ALA A 129 -4.88 9.57 8.53
CA ALA A 129 -3.90 10.14 9.45
C ALA A 129 -4.54 10.58 10.78
N GLU A 130 -5.73 11.18 10.72
CA GLU A 130 -6.51 11.54 11.90
C GLU A 130 -6.91 10.31 12.72
N ALA A 131 -7.39 9.25 12.05
CA ALA A 131 -7.71 7.98 12.71
C ALA A 131 -6.50 7.35 13.43
N ILE A 132 -5.28 7.50 12.89
CA ILE A 132 -4.05 7.09 13.59
C ILE A 132 -3.85 7.92 14.85
N SER A 133 -3.90 9.25 14.74
CA SER A 133 -3.75 10.16 15.87
C SER A 133 -4.74 9.86 16.99
N GLU A 134 -6.03 9.70 16.66
CA GLU A 134 -7.07 9.36 17.62
C GLU A 134 -6.83 7.99 18.26
N THR A 135 -6.46 6.99 17.45
CA THR A 135 -6.24 5.63 17.96
C THR A 135 -5.06 5.58 18.92
N VAL A 136 -3.98 6.30 18.61
CA VAL A 136 -2.84 6.46 19.50
C VAL A 136 -3.24 7.16 20.80
N HIS A 137 -4.07 8.19 20.74
CA HIS A 137 -4.56 8.91 21.90
C HIS A 137 -5.51 8.07 22.79
N GLU A 138 -6.39 7.27 22.18
CA GLU A 138 -7.31 6.35 22.87
C GLU A 138 -6.59 5.15 23.51
N GLY A 139 -5.43 4.77 22.97
CA GLY A 139 -4.74 3.51 23.28
C GLY A 139 -5.31 2.32 22.50
N PHE A 140 -4.44 1.38 22.14
CA PHE A 140 -4.78 0.22 21.28
C PHE A 140 -4.07 -1.09 21.67
N ASP A 141 -3.38 -1.12 22.80
CA ASP A 141 -2.64 -2.29 23.31
C ASP A 141 -3.53 -3.49 23.67
N ALA A 142 -4.81 -3.28 23.95
CA ALA A 142 -5.78 -4.34 24.25
C ALA A 142 -6.36 -5.02 22.99
N ALA A 143 -6.14 -4.47 21.80
CA ALA A 143 -6.65 -5.06 20.56
C ALA A 143 -5.98 -6.43 20.34
N HIS A 144 -6.79 -7.46 20.07
CA HIS A 144 -6.25 -8.77 19.70
C HIS A 144 -5.76 -8.68 18.24
N GLY A 145 -4.43 -8.62 18.07
CA GLY A 145 -3.80 -8.52 16.75
C GLY A 145 -3.96 -9.81 15.95
N ALA A 146 -4.40 -9.70 14.69
CA ALA A 146 -4.29 -10.80 13.75
C ALA A 146 -2.81 -11.08 13.44
N GLU A 147 -2.50 -12.34 13.13
CA GLU A 147 -1.17 -12.77 12.68
C GLU A 147 -0.65 -11.84 11.56
N LEU A 148 0.66 -11.59 11.60
CA LEU A 148 1.40 -10.83 10.61
C LEU A 148 0.89 -11.11 9.18
N GLY A 149 0.59 -10.06 8.41
CA GLY A 149 0.07 -10.22 7.05
C GLY A 149 1.03 -11.03 6.17
N PRO A 150 0.57 -11.61 5.04
CA PRO A 150 1.34 -12.55 4.20
C PRO A 150 2.64 -11.99 3.60
N TYR A 151 2.92 -10.70 3.80
CA TYR A 151 4.11 -9.99 3.34
C TYR A 151 5.00 -9.48 4.47
N ALA A 152 4.66 -9.78 5.72
CA ALA A 152 5.51 -9.42 6.84
C ALA A 152 6.81 -10.22 6.78
N ARG A 153 7.94 -9.52 6.87
CA ARG A 153 9.23 -10.18 7.07
C ARG A 153 9.60 -10.03 8.54
N GLY A 154 9.85 -11.16 9.20
CA GLY A 154 10.35 -11.23 10.57
C GLY A 154 11.78 -10.74 10.70
#